data_AF-A0A8C5EG69-F1
#
_entry.id   AF-A0A8C5EG69-F1
#
_cell.length_a   1.000
_cell.length_b   1.000
_cell.length_c   1.000
_cell.angle_alpha   90.00
_cell.angle_beta   90.00
_cell.angle_gamma   90.00
#
_symmetry.space_group_name_H-M   'P 1'
#
loop_
_entity.id
_entity.type
_entity.pdbx_description
1 polymer ?
#
loop_
_entity_poly.entity_id
_entity_poly.type
_entity_poly.pdbx_seq_one_letter_code
_entity_poly.pdbx_strand_id
1 'polypeptide(L)'
;MGAERCKRFLLLLGMMVSAQHGVHSVCTLVGVCTEDTVVQDEIVDLHNNFRRGVQPSASNMLLMSYSVDLALTAQLYVDQCVLAHGDPSTRMLDGYELGENLFYSSELFSWTEVINAWYNEVENYQYPNVSTNGKHIGHYTQVVWNTSYRVGCGVTLCPDNIYLYGCHYYRAGNFIGIPPYTVGSLCGACPDHCVENLCTNPCQYIDSSRHCPEKKEEGRCSDPLVAEECPASCGCLTEIIPIS
;
A
#
# COMPACT_ATOMS: atom_id res chain seq x y z
N MET A 1 -29.70 -46.03 -51.17
CA MET A 1 -28.40 -45.39 -50.83
C MET A 1 -28.55 -43.89 -50.98
N GLY A 2 -28.88 -43.19 -49.90
CA GLY A 2 -29.10 -41.75 -49.90
C GLY A 2 -28.66 -41.18 -48.56
N ALA A 3 -27.57 -40.40 -48.60
CA ALA A 3 -27.05 -39.52 -47.56
C ALA A 3 -26.12 -38.57 -48.36
N GLU A 4 -26.20 -37.25 -48.26
CA GLU A 4 -25.96 -36.45 -47.07
C GLU A 4 -26.52 -35.05 -47.31
N ARG A 5 -27.19 -34.51 -46.29
CA ARG A 5 -27.78 -33.17 -46.26
C ARG A 5 -26.95 -32.34 -45.29
N CYS A 6 -26.53 -31.17 -45.74
CA CYS A 6 -26.40 -29.95 -44.93
C CYS A 6 -25.26 -29.88 -43.89
N LYS A 7 -24.31 -28.97 -44.10
CA LYS A 7 -24.22 -27.71 -43.31
C LYS A 7 -23.12 -26.81 -43.84
N ARG A 8 -23.51 -25.56 -44.14
CA ARG A 8 -22.64 -24.43 -44.43
C ARG A 8 -21.85 -24.08 -43.16
N PHE A 9 -20.52 -24.09 -43.23
CA PHE A 9 -19.68 -23.42 -42.25
C PHE A 9 -19.41 -22.00 -42.74
N LEU A 10 -20.02 -21.01 -42.09
CA LEU A 10 -19.56 -19.63 -42.18
C LEU A 10 -18.22 -19.54 -41.42
N LEU A 11 -17.15 -19.18 -42.11
CA LEU A 11 -15.92 -18.72 -41.46
C LEU A 11 -16.18 -17.32 -40.88
N LEU A 12 -16.36 -17.25 -39.56
CA LEU A 12 -16.19 -16.02 -38.80
C LEU A 12 -14.67 -15.83 -38.60
N LEU A 13 -14.08 -14.87 -39.32
CA LEU A 13 -12.78 -14.32 -38.94
C LEU A 13 -12.97 -13.61 -37.59
N GLY A 14 -12.59 -14.27 -36.50
CA GLY A 14 -12.39 -13.59 -35.23
C GLY A 14 -11.20 -12.66 -35.37
N MET A 15 -11.42 -11.35 -35.25
CA MET A 15 -10.33 -10.41 -35.01
C MET A 15 -9.75 -10.75 -33.64
N MET A 16 -8.56 -11.33 -33.61
CA MET A 16 -7.74 -11.34 -32.40
C MET A 16 -7.38 -9.89 -32.11
N VAL A 17 -8.06 -9.30 -31.12
CA VAL A 17 -7.57 -8.07 -30.49
C VAL A 17 -6.33 -8.50 -29.71
N SER A 18 -5.16 -8.31 -30.31
CA SER A 18 -3.90 -8.41 -29.59
C SER A 18 -3.93 -7.37 -28.49
N ALA A 19 -4.13 -7.81 -27.24
CA ALA A 19 -3.78 -7.00 -26.08
C ALA A 19 -2.28 -6.74 -26.19
N GLN A 20 -1.92 -5.54 -26.65
CA GLN A 20 -0.57 -5.02 -26.50
C GLN A 20 -0.32 -4.91 -25.00
N HIS A 21 0.21 -5.98 -24.42
CA HIS A 21 0.90 -5.89 -23.14
C HIS A 21 2.10 -5.02 -23.45
N GLY A 22 2.00 -3.74 -23.09
CA GLY A 22 3.11 -2.80 -23.18
C GLY A 22 4.31 -3.47 -22.53
N VAL A 23 5.39 -3.60 -23.30
CA VAL A 23 6.65 -4.07 -22.75
C VAL A 23 7.01 -3.04 -21.68
N HIS A 24 7.02 -3.45 -20.41
CA HIS A 24 7.51 -2.59 -19.33
C HIS A 24 8.90 -2.12 -19.74
N SER A 25 9.04 -0.82 -19.96
CA SER A 25 10.35 -0.25 -20.27
C SER A 25 11.17 -0.31 -18.99
N VAL A 26 12.31 -0.99 -19.05
CA VAL A 26 13.27 -1.03 -17.95
C VAL A 26 13.63 0.39 -17.56
N CYS A 27 13.62 0.69 -16.26
CA CYS A 27 14.04 2.00 -15.79
C CYS A 27 15.50 2.27 -16.18
N THR A 28 15.78 3.47 -16.67
CA THR A 28 17.13 3.92 -17.05
C THR A 28 17.60 5.17 -16.28
N LEU A 29 16.82 5.60 -15.29
CA LEU A 29 17.08 6.76 -14.45
C LEU A 29 18.11 6.40 -13.37
N VAL A 30 19.34 6.86 -13.57
CA VAL A 30 20.48 6.52 -12.71
C VAL A 30 20.18 6.85 -11.25
N GLY A 31 20.34 5.85 -10.37
CA GLY A 31 20.23 6.00 -8.92
C GLY A 31 18.81 6.00 -8.35
N VAL A 32 17.76 5.86 -9.17
CA VAL A 32 16.37 5.83 -8.69
C VAL A 32 15.55 4.65 -9.22
N CYS A 33 16.14 3.80 -10.07
CA CYS A 33 15.46 2.62 -10.59
C CYS A 33 15.16 1.62 -9.49
N THR A 34 13.88 1.30 -9.31
CA THR A 34 13.39 0.50 -8.20
C THR A 34 13.56 -1.00 -8.39
N GLU A 35 14.17 -1.43 -9.51
CA GLU A 35 14.70 -2.76 -9.73
C GLU A 35 16.08 -2.97 -9.05
N ASP A 36 16.80 -1.89 -8.73
CA ASP A 36 18.05 -1.95 -7.98
C ASP A 36 17.77 -2.17 -6.49
N THR A 37 18.31 -3.25 -5.93
CA THR A 37 18.10 -3.60 -4.51
C THR A 37 18.64 -2.53 -3.56
N VAL A 38 19.67 -1.77 -3.95
CA VAL A 38 20.18 -0.65 -3.13
C VAL A 38 19.12 0.44 -2.98
N VAL A 39 18.37 0.72 -4.06
CA VAL A 39 17.25 1.68 -4.04
C VAL A 39 16.07 1.12 -3.25
N GLN A 40 15.78 -0.18 -3.38
CA GLN A 40 14.73 -0.83 -2.59
C GLN A 40 15.02 -0.76 -1.09
N ASP A 41 16.26 -1.03 -0.68
CA ASP A 41 16.72 -0.93 0.69
C ASP A 41 16.65 0.52 1.20
N GLU A 42 17.09 1.50 0.41
CA GLU A 42 16.97 2.94 0.73
C GLU A 42 15.53 3.33 1.05
N ILE A 43 14.58 2.95 0.19
CA ILE A 43 13.16 3.24 0.37
C ILE A 43 12.66 2.65 1.69
N VAL A 44 12.91 1.35 1.93
CA VAL A 44 12.41 0.65 3.11
C VAL A 44 13.04 1.18 4.39
N ASP A 45 14.36 1.38 4.39
CA ASP A 45 15.09 1.85 5.56
C ASP A 45 14.62 3.25 5.97
N LEU A 46 14.38 4.14 5.01
CA LEU A 46 13.90 5.49 5.31
C LEU A 46 12.48 5.46 5.88
N HIS A 47 11.57 4.66 5.31
CA HIS A 47 10.25 4.46 5.89
C HIS A 47 10.33 3.92 7.32
N ASN A 48 11.12 2.87 7.54
CA ASN A 48 11.26 2.27 8.87
C ASN A 48 11.90 3.22 9.88
N ASN A 49 12.86 4.05 9.48
CA ASN A 49 13.46 5.08 10.33
C ASN A 49 12.42 6.09 10.81
N PHE A 50 11.56 6.57 9.92
CA PHE A 50 10.45 7.45 10.28
C PHE A 50 9.43 6.76 11.19
N ARG A 51 9.06 5.53 10.87
CA ARG A 51 8.11 4.72 11.66
C ARG A 51 8.59 4.46 13.09
N ARG A 52 9.89 4.25 13.29
CA ARG A 52 10.52 4.12 14.63
C ARG A 52 10.43 5.42 15.45
N GLY A 53 10.46 6.56 14.77
CA GLY A 53 10.65 7.89 15.36
C GLY A 53 9.37 8.70 15.60
N VAL A 54 8.19 8.13 15.34
CA VAL A 54 6.92 8.87 15.44
C VAL A 54 6.68 9.45 16.83
N GLN A 55 6.03 10.61 16.88
CA GLN A 55 5.62 11.28 18.12
C GLN A 55 4.13 11.62 18.06
N PRO A 56 3.33 11.18 19.04
CA PRO A 56 3.68 10.30 20.17
C PRO A 56 4.11 8.89 19.73
N SER A 57 4.80 8.14 20.60
CA SER A 57 5.29 6.80 20.28
C SER A 57 4.16 5.81 19.96
N ALA A 58 4.39 4.95 18.98
CA ALA A 58 3.46 3.92 18.56
C ALA A 58 3.74 2.58 19.26
N SER A 59 2.68 1.90 19.70
CA SER A 59 2.76 0.57 20.33
C SER A 59 2.66 -0.58 19.34
N ASN A 60 2.11 -0.34 18.15
CA ASN A 60 1.72 -1.36 17.17
C ASN A 60 2.24 -1.07 15.74
N MET A 61 3.28 -0.27 15.60
CA MET A 61 3.83 0.08 14.29
C MET A 61 4.53 -1.13 13.66
N LEU A 62 4.03 -1.64 12.54
CA LEU A 62 4.67 -2.78 11.86
C LEU A 62 5.94 -2.35 11.12
N LEU A 63 6.92 -3.25 11.09
CA LEU A 63 8.09 -3.19 10.24
C LEU A 63 7.66 -3.27 8.77
N MET A 64 8.14 -2.35 7.96
CA MET A 64 7.87 -2.33 6.53
C MET A 64 8.92 -3.14 5.77
N SER A 65 8.51 -3.89 4.75
CA SER A 65 9.39 -4.59 3.82
C SER A 65 9.14 -4.18 2.37
N TYR A 66 10.13 -4.36 1.49
CA TYR A 66 9.92 -4.12 0.06
C TYR A 66 9.04 -5.22 -0.55
N SER A 67 8.25 -4.86 -1.56
CA SER A 67 7.40 -5.80 -2.31
C SER A 67 7.51 -5.53 -3.80
N VAL A 68 8.06 -6.51 -4.52
CA VAL A 68 8.18 -6.47 -5.98
C VAL A 68 6.81 -6.40 -6.66
N ASP A 69 5.79 -7.07 -6.12
CA ASP A 69 4.43 -7.00 -6.64
C ASP A 69 3.86 -5.58 -6.53
N LEU A 70 4.13 -4.89 -5.41
CA LEU A 70 3.69 -3.50 -5.25
C LEU A 70 4.48 -2.58 -6.18
N ALA A 71 5.78 -2.80 -6.33
CA ALA A 71 6.63 -2.04 -7.25
C ALA A 71 6.11 -2.16 -8.69
N LEU A 72 5.72 -3.36 -9.11
CA LEU A 72 5.10 -3.58 -10.43
C LEU A 72 3.80 -2.77 -10.58
N THR A 73 2.91 -2.82 -9.59
CA THR A 73 1.65 -2.06 -9.65
C THR A 73 1.88 -0.55 -9.64
N ALA A 74 2.85 -0.07 -8.87
CA ALA A 74 3.20 1.35 -8.80
C ALA A 74 3.85 1.83 -10.11
N GLN A 75 4.76 1.03 -10.68
CA GLN A 75 5.39 1.32 -11.98
C GLN A 75 4.35 1.37 -13.10
N LEU A 76 3.45 0.39 -13.18
CA LEU A 76 2.32 0.39 -14.13
C LEU A 76 1.45 1.64 -14.01
N TYR A 77 1.33 2.17 -12.80
CA TYR A 77 0.55 3.37 -12.55
C TYR A 77 1.29 4.63 -13.01
N VAL A 78 2.55 4.82 -12.60
CA VAL A 78 3.32 6.01 -12.99
C VAL A 78 3.66 6.05 -14.49
N ASP A 79 3.73 4.88 -15.16
CA ASP A 79 3.88 4.77 -16.61
C ASP A 79 2.72 5.39 -17.40
N GLN A 80 1.56 5.58 -16.77
CA GLN A 80 0.41 6.26 -17.39
C GLN A 80 0.57 7.78 -17.43
N CYS A 81 1.53 8.33 -16.68
CA CYS A 81 1.82 9.77 -16.62
C CYS A 81 0.61 10.62 -16.24
N VAL A 82 -0.23 10.10 -15.33
CA VAL A 82 -1.34 10.84 -14.72
C VAL A 82 -0.86 11.43 -13.40
N LEU A 83 -0.76 12.76 -13.34
CA LEU A 83 -0.26 13.50 -12.17
C LEU A 83 -1.31 13.68 -11.06
N ALA A 84 -2.17 12.68 -10.86
CA ALA A 84 -3.26 12.71 -9.90
C ALA A 84 -3.67 11.30 -9.55
N HIS A 85 -4.00 11.04 -8.28
CA HIS A 85 -4.43 9.74 -7.79
C HIS A 85 -5.58 9.13 -8.61
N GLY A 86 -5.50 7.82 -8.84
CA GLY A 86 -6.61 7.01 -9.33
C GLY A 86 -7.62 6.70 -8.23
N ASP A 87 -8.78 6.18 -8.63
CA ASP A 87 -9.77 5.62 -7.70
C ASP A 87 -9.12 4.48 -6.88
N PRO A 88 -9.20 4.47 -5.54
CA PRO A 88 -8.59 3.42 -4.71
C PRO A 88 -8.97 2.00 -5.13
N SER A 89 -10.19 1.80 -5.62
CA SER A 89 -10.70 0.49 -6.06
C SER A 89 -9.99 -0.07 -7.29
N THR A 90 -9.19 0.74 -8.00
CA THR A 90 -8.43 0.30 -9.19
C THR A 90 -7.05 -0.23 -8.84
N ARG A 91 -6.60 -0.07 -7.58
CA ARG A 91 -5.31 -0.58 -7.09
C ARG A 91 -5.51 -1.62 -6.00
N MET A 92 -5.60 -2.88 -6.43
CA MET A 92 -5.86 -4.03 -5.58
C MET A 92 -4.72 -5.03 -5.62
N LEU A 93 -4.37 -5.62 -4.48
CA LEU A 93 -3.48 -6.79 -4.39
C LEU A 93 -4.06 -7.78 -3.38
N ASP A 94 -4.13 -9.06 -3.74
CA ASP A 94 -4.67 -10.13 -2.90
C ASP A 94 -6.07 -9.85 -2.32
N GLY A 95 -6.89 -9.10 -3.06
CA GLY A 95 -8.25 -8.74 -2.63
C GLY A 95 -8.33 -7.51 -1.71
N TYR A 96 -7.24 -6.77 -1.52
CA TYR A 96 -7.20 -5.58 -0.66
C TYR A 96 -6.75 -4.33 -1.42
N GLU A 97 -7.35 -3.20 -1.07
CA GLU A 97 -6.97 -1.88 -1.58
C GLU A 97 -5.56 -1.51 -1.14
N LEU A 98 -4.82 -0.89 -2.06
CA LEU A 98 -3.49 -0.36 -1.84
C LEU A 98 -3.54 1.14 -1.51
N GLY A 99 -2.69 1.56 -0.58
CA GLY A 99 -2.38 2.98 -0.37
C GLY A 99 -1.51 3.50 -1.50
N GLU A 100 -1.46 4.81 -1.70
CA GLU A 100 -0.68 5.44 -2.76
C GLU A 100 -0.16 6.81 -2.30
N ASN A 101 1.16 7.02 -2.45
CA ASN A 101 1.75 8.35 -2.40
C ASN A 101 2.34 8.66 -3.77
N LEU A 102 2.12 9.87 -4.28
CA LEU A 102 2.66 10.36 -5.53
C LEU A 102 3.54 11.59 -5.28
N PHE A 103 4.54 11.77 -6.13
CA PHE A 103 5.39 12.97 -6.17
C PHE A 103 5.77 13.24 -7.62
N TYR A 104 5.78 14.49 -8.04
CA TYR A 104 6.27 14.84 -9.37
C TYR A 104 7.07 16.13 -9.38
N SER A 105 8.02 16.21 -10.29
CA SER A 105 8.93 17.35 -10.42
C SER A 105 9.50 17.47 -11.83
N SER A 106 9.94 18.66 -12.21
CA SER A 106 10.71 18.89 -13.45
C SER A 106 12.18 18.48 -13.33
N GLU A 107 12.64 18.13 -12.12
CA GLU A 107 14.00 17.67 -11.84
C GLU A 107 13.98 16.25 -11.28
N LEU A 108 15.08 15.51 -11.48
CA LEU A 108 15.25 14.18 -10.91
C LEU A 108 15.70 14.30 -9.45
N PHE A 109 14.99 13.62 -8.54
CA PHE A 109 15.23 13.60 -7.10
C PHE A 109 15.53 12.18 -6.66
N SER A 110 16.39 12.03 -5.65
CA SER A 110 16.60 10.73 -5.00
C SER A 110 15.34 10.26 -4.26
N TRP A 111 15.22 8.96 -4.01
CA TRP A 111 14.13 8.43 -3.18
C TRP A 111 14.16 8.99 -1.76
N THR A 112 15.36 9.23 -1.21
CA THR A 112 15.52 9.97 0.04
C THR A 112 14.79 11.31 0.02
N GLU A 113 14.99 12.13 -1.01
CA GLU A 113 14.36 13.46 -1.11
C GLU A 113 12.84 13.36 -1.26
N VAL A 114 12.35 12.43 -2.09
CA VAL A 114 10.91 12.21 -2.31
C VAL A 114 10.21 11.76 -1.03
N ILE A 115 10.74 10.77 -0.34
CA ILE A 115 10.13 10.24 0.89
C ILE A 115 10.22 11.27 2.02
N ASN A 116 11.31 12.05 2.11
CA ASN A 116 11.38 13.19 3.02
C ASN A 116 10.28 14.22 2.72
N ALA A 117 10.02 14.54 1.44
CA ALA A 117 8.95 15.47 1.08
C ALA A 117 7.57 14.99 1.55
N TRP A 118 7.28 13.69 1.43
CA TRP A 118 6.07 13.08 1.98
C TRP A 118 6.04 13.14 3.52
N TYR A 119 7.15 12.78 4.17
CA TYR A 119 7.22 12.75 5.63
C TYR A 119 7.12 14.15 6.26
N ASN A 120 7.67 15.18 5.61
CA ASN A 120 7.72 16.56 6.11
C ASN A 120 6.33 17.20 6.26
N GLU A 121 5.26 16.59 5.74
CA GLU A 121 3.90 16.99 6.10
C GLU A 121 3.62 16.88 7.61
N VAL A 122 4.46 16.15 8.37
CA VAL A 122 4.44 16.09 9.84
C VAL A 122 4.47 17.48 10.49
N GLU A 123 5.10 18.47 9.85
CA GLU A 123 5.13 19.87 10.35
C GLU A 123 3.73 20.50 10.41
N ASN A 124 2.79 20.01 9.60
CA ASN A 124 1.41 20.45 9.53
C ASN A 124 0.46 19.51 10.29
N TYR A 125 0.99 18.46 10.93
CA TYR A 125 0.21 17.39 11.54
C TYR A 125 0.16 17.51 13.06
N GLN A 126 -1.02 17.24 13.62
CA GLN A 126 -1.23 16.94 15.02
C GLN A 126 -1.97 15.62 15.16
N TYR A 127 -1.43 14.74 16.02
CA TYR A 127 -2.07 13.46 16.32
C TYR A 127 -3.49 13.65 16.89
N PRO A 128 -4.49 12.86 16.47
CA PRO A 128 -4.38 11.67 15.61
C PRO A 128 -4.42 11.91 14.10
N ASN A 129 -5.10 12.95 13.59
CA ASN A 129 -5.25 13.20 12.14
C ASN A 129 -5.67 14.66 11.86
N VAL A 130 -5.08 15.60 12.57
CA VAL A 130 -5.47 17.02 12.48
C VAL A 130 -4.43 17.77 11.67
N SER A 131 -4.87 18.44 10.60
CA SER A 131 -4.05 19.44 9.94
C SER A 131 -4.09 20.75 10.74
N THR A 132 -2.94 21.24 11.17
CA THR A 132 -2.81 22.43 12.04
C THR A 132 -3.01 23.74 11.28
N ASN A 133 -2.89 23.72 9.96
CA ASN A 133 -2.94 24.91 9.10
C ASN A 133 -3.71 24.70 7.79
N GLY A 134 -4.45 23.59 7.68
CA GLY A 134 -5.26 23.25 6.50
C GLY A 134 -4.47 22.67 5.32
N LYS A 135 -3.14 22.48 5.45
CA LYS A 135 -2.34 21.78 4.43
C LYS A 135 -2.55 20.27 4.49
N HIS A 136 -2.16 19.60 3.40
CA HIS A 136 -2.19 18.14 3.30
C HIS A 136 -1.26 17.49 4.32
N ILE A 137 -1.71 16.34 4.85
CA ILE A 137 -1.00 15.49 5.82
C ILE A 137 -1.05 14.01 5.43
N GLY A 138 -1.68 13.70 4.29
CA GLY A 138 -2.02 12.34 3.88
C GLY A 138 -0.82 11.50 3.48
N HIS A 139 0.22 12.12 2.90
CA HIS A 139 1.43 11.41 2.54
C HIS A 139 2.19 11.00 3.80
N TYR A 140 2.32 11.90 4.78
CA TYR A 140 2.91 11.59 6.07
C TYR A 140 2.15 10.47 6.78
N THR A 141 0.83 10.59 6.93
CA THR A 141 0.05 9.56 7.64
C THR A 141 0.11 8.19 6.96
N GLN A 142 0.25 8.13 5.63
CA GLN A 142 0.48 6.87 4.91
C GLN A 142 1.88 6.27 5.17
N VAL A 143 2.93 7.09 5.19
CA VAL A 143 4.31 6.66 5.54
C VAL A 143 4.33 6.01 6.93
N VAL A 144 3.60 6.60 7.88
CA VAL A 144 3.54 6.14 9.28
C VAL A 144 2.28 5.33 9.61
N TRP A 145 1.59 4.78 8.61
CA TRP A 145 0.40 3.97 8.86
C TRP A 145 0.79 2.58 9.41
N ASN A 146 0.34 2.23 10.60
CA ASN A 146 0.84 1.08 11.36
C ASN A 146 0.75 -0.25 10.60
N THR A 147 -0.30 -0.47 9.81
CA THR A 147 -0.58 -1.73 9.11
C THR A 147 -0.28 -1.71 7.63
N SER A 148 0.35 -0.64 7.16
CA SER A 148 1.04 -0.60 5.87
C SER A 148 2.43 -1.19 6.06
N TYR A 149 2.57 -2.52 5.94
CA TYR A 149 3.80 -3.25 6.27
C TYR A 149 4.57 -3.72 5.03
N ARG A 150 4.06 -3.47 3.82
CA ARG A 150 4.85 -3.62 2.59
C ARG A 150 4.73 -2.37 1.74
N VAL A 151 5.83 -2.01 1.06
CA VAL A 151 5.88 -0.91 0.10
C VAL A 151 6.55 -1.37 -1.19
N GLY A 152 6.13 -0.82 -2.31
CA GLY A 152 6.86 -0.95 -3.56
C GLY A 152 6.59 0.26 -4.44
N CYS A 153 7.61 0.70 -5.17
CA CYS A 153 7.57 2.00 -5.83
C CYS A 153 8.00 1.91 -7.29
N GLY A 154 7.62 2.94 -8.05
CA GLY A 154 7.99 3.14 -9.44
C GLY A 154 8.29 4.60 -9.73
N VAL A 155 9.03 4.82 -10.82
CA VAL A 155 9.38 6.15 -11.31
C VAL A 155 9.38 6.17 -12.83
N THR A 156 8.84 7.23 -13.43
CA THR A 156 8.76 7.41 -14.88
C THR A 156 9.09 8.84 -15.27
N LEU A 157 9.86 9.02 -16.34
CA LEU A 157 9.97 10.29 -17.03
C LEU A 157 8.81 10.43 -18.02
N CYS A 158 7.88 11.31 -17.67
CA CYS A 158 6.69 11.64 -18.43
C CYS A 158 6.95 12.70 -19.50
N PRO A 159 5.99 12.93 -20.42
CA PRO A 159 6.02 14.08 -21.31
C PRO A 159 6.29 15.40 -20.57
N ASP A 160 6.81 16.39 -21.29
CA ASP A 160 7.18 17.71 -20.75
C ASP A 160 8.29 17.70 -19.69
N ASN A 161 9.11 16.64 -19.68
CA ASN A 161 10.23 16.44 -18.75
C ASN A 161 9.80 16.42 -17.27
N ILE A 162 8.65 15.80 -17.00
CA ILE A 162 8.18 15.60 -15.63
C ILE A 162 8.57 14.22 -15.14
N TYR A 163 9.32 14.14 -14.05
CA TYR A 163 9.57 12.90 -13.32
C TYR A 163 8.39 12.65 -12.38
N LEU A 164 7.70 11.53 -12.56
CA LEU A 164 6.61 11.08 -11.69
C LEU A 164 7.07 9.87 -10.88
N TYR A 165 6.91 9.94 -9.57
CA TYR A 165 7.25 8.91 -8.59
C TYR A 165 5.95 8.46 -7.93
N GLY A 166 5.85 7.16 -7.65
CA GLY A 166 4.71 6.59 -6.95
C GLY A 166 5.13 5.43 -6.08
N CYS A 167 4.61 5.36 -4.87
CA CYS A 167 4.72 4.19 -4.00
C CYS A 167 3.34 3.66 -3.68
N HIS A 168 3.16 2.34 -3.80
CA HIS A 168 2.00 1.64 -3.29
C HIS A 168 2.29 0.99 -1.96
N TYR A 169 1.31 1.01 -1.07
CA TYR A 169 1.41 0.50 0.30
C TYR A 169 0.40 -0.63 0.52
N TYR A 170 0.87 -1.75 1.05
CA TYR A 170 0.01 -2.85 1.45
C TYR A 170 -0.14 -2.89 2.98
N ARG A 171 -1.32 -2.66 3.54
CA ARG A 171 -2.59 -2.30 2.86
C ARG A 171 -2.81 -0.78 2.87
N ALA A 172 -3.90 -0.32 2.25
CA ALA A 172 -4.29 1.08 2.31
C ALA A 172 -4.34 1.58 3.77
N GLY A 173 -3.83 2.80 3.97
CA GLY A 173 -4.03 3.56 5.18
C GLY A 173 -5.02 4.70 4.99
N ASN A 174 -4.93 5.70 5.86
CA ASN A 174 -5.69 6.95 5.77
C ASN A 174 -7.22 6.78 5.80
N PHE A 175 -7.71 5.76 6.50
CA PHE A 175 -9.14 5.58 6.70
C PHE A 175 -9.71 6.75 7.52
N ILE A 176 -10.86 7.28 7.06
CA ILE A 176 -11.49 8.46 7.64
C ILE A 176 -11.84 8.21 9.11
N GLY A 177 -11.34 9.08 9.99
CA GLY A 177 -11.59 9.00 11.43
C GLY A 177 -10.74 7.97 12.18
N ILE A 178 -9.83 7.26 11.48
CA ILE A 178 -8.97 6.23 12.07
C ILE A 178 -7.55 6.77 12.26
N PRO A 179 -6.96 6.74 13.47
CA PRO A 179 -5.59 7.18 13.70
C PRO A 179 -4.58 6.32 12.94
N PRO A 180 -3.42 6.86 12.52
CA PRO A 180 -2.42 6.11 11.77
C PRO A 180 -1.74 5.00 12.58
N TYR A 181 -1.76 5.09 13.90
CA TYR A 181 -1.19 4.10 14.81
C TYR A 181 -1.81 4.22 16.21
N THR A 182 -1.56 3.25 17.08
CA THR A 182 -2.02 3.28 18.48
C THR A 182 -0.92 3.80 19.39
N VAL A 183 -1.18 4.89 20.10
CA VAL A 183 -0.24 5.46 21.08
C VAL A 183 0.06 4.47 22.19
N GLY A 184 1.34 4.32 22.52
CA GLY A 184 1.79 3.54 23.67
C GLY A 184 3.29 3.36 23.71
N SER A 185 3.78 2.51 24.62
CA SER A 185 5.20 2.15 24.64
C SER A 185 5.59 1.44 23.35
N LEU A 186 6.81 1.70 22.86
CA LEU A 186 7.37 1.06 21.67
C LEU A 186 7.21 -0.46 21.75
N CYS A 187 6.68 -1.08 20.69
CA CYS A 187 6.32 -2.51 20.64
C CYS A 187 5.40 -3.01 21.77
N GLY A 188 4.66 -2.14 22.45
CA GLY A 188 3.78 -2.53 23.56
C GLY A 188 2.65 -3.50 23.16
N ALA A 189 2.25 -3.49 21.89
CA ALA A 189 1.26 -4.43 21.34
C ALA A 189 1.88 -5.72 20.78
N CYS A 190 3.21 -5.83 20.74
CA CYS A 190 3.94 -6.94 20.11
C CYS A 190 5.26 -7.28 20.87
N PRO A 191 5.22 -7.52 22.19
CA PRO A 191 6.43 -7.64 23.01
C PRO A 191 7.38 -8.76 22.55
N ASP A 192 6.85 -9.87 22.05
CA ASP A 192 7.63 -11.03 21.57
C ASP A 192 7.96 -10.95 20.06
N HIS A 193 7.51 -9.90 19.39
CA HIS A 193 7.62 -9.71 17.94
C HIS A 193 8.11 -8.29 17.62
N CYS A 194 9.23 -7.89 18.23
CA CYS A 194 9.78 -6.55 18.12
C CYS A 194 11.20 -6.58 17.56
N VAL A 195 11.46 -5.79 16.52
CA VAL A 195 12.80 -5.51 15.99
C VAL A 195 12.96 -4.01 15.91
N GLU A 196 13.94 -3.47 16.65
CA GLU A 196 14.28 -2.05 16.64
C GLU A 196 13.05 -1.12 16.76
N ASN A 197 12.18 -1.39 17.74
CA ASN A 197 10.95 -0.64 18.04
C ASN A 197 9.80 -0.80 17.03
N LEU A 198 9.88 -1.74 16.09
CA LEU A 198 8.82 -2.07 15.14
C LEU A 198 8.32 -3.51 15.31
N CYS A 199 7.01 -3.70 15.21
CA CYS A 199 6.35 -5.01 15.28
C CYS A 199 6.62 -5.84 14.02
N THR A 200 6.74 -7.16 14.14
CA THR A 200 7.06 -8.06 13.02
C THR A 200 6.01 -9.14 12.75
N ASN A 201 4.84 -9.03 13.38
CA ASN A 201 3.75 -9.99 13.36
C ASN A 201 2.46 -9.40 12.74
N PRO A 202 2.43 -9.10 11.44
CA PRO A 202 1.22 -8.57 10.79
C PRO A 202 0.13 -9.64 10.65
N CYS A 203 -1.11 -9.27 10.98
CA CYS A 203 -2.27 -10.12 10.70
C CYS A 203 -2.54 -10.12 9.19
N GLN A 204 -2.71 -11.32 8.60
CA GLN A 204 -2.92 -11.48 7.15
C GLN A 204 -4.38 -11.26 6.71
N TYR A 205 -5.28 -11.04 7.66
CA TYR A 205 -6.71 -10.87 7.42
C TYR A 205 -7.13 -9.43 7.73
N ILE A 206 -8.22 -8.99 7.09
CA ILE A 206 -8.93 -7.76 7.45
C ILE A 206 -10.35 -8.14 7.85
N ASP A 207 -10.88 -7.45 8.84
CA ASP A 207 -12.27 -7.53 9.20
C ASP A 207 -13.12 -6.75 8.20
N SER A 208 -14.27 -7.31 7.82
CA SER A 208 -15.20 -6.65 6.88
C SER A 208 -16.06 -5.60 7.59
N SER A 209 -15.92 -5.43 8.91
CA SER A 209 -16.77 -4.61 9.74
C SER A 209 -16.01 -4.05 10.93
N ARG A 210 -16.16 -2.75 11.17
CA ARG A 210 -15.61 -2.05 12.35
C ARG A 210 -16.11 -2.58 13.71
N HIS A 211 -17.19 -3.37 13.71
CA HIS A 211 -17.79 -3.95 14.92
C HIS A 211 -17.18 -5.33 15.26
N CYS A 212 -16.22 -5.82 14.48
CA CYS A 212 -15.58 -7.10 14.74
C CYS A 212 -14.84 -7.20 16.09
N PRO A 213 -14.17 -6.15 16.59
CA PRO A 213 -13.61 -6.16 17.95
C PRO A 213 -14.69 -6.41 19.02
N GLU A 214 -15.84 -5.75 18.93
CA GLU A 214 -16.96 -5.91 19.86
C GLU A 214 -17.53 -7.35 19.78
N LYS A 215 -17.73 -7.86 18.56
CA LYS A 215 -18.21 -9.25 18.35
C LYS A 215 -17.25 -10.29 18.94
N LYS A 216 -15.93 -10.05 18.88
CA LYS A 216 -14.92 -10.91 19.51
C LYS A 216 -15.08 -10.91 21.03
N GLU A 217 -15.21 -9.72 21.64
CA GLU A 217 -15.39 -9.57 23.09
C GLU A 217 -16.69 -10.23 23.58
N GLU A 218 -17.76 -10.19 22.77
CA GLU A 218 -19.01 -10.90 23.02
C GLU A 218 -18.90 -12.43 22.86
N GLY A 219 -17.74 -12.97 22.48
CA GLY A 219 -17.52 -14.41 22.30
C GLY A 219 -18.17 -14.98 21.05
N ARG A 220 -18.45 -14.16 20.04
CA ARG A 220 -19.24 -14.57 18.86
C ARG A 220 -18.43 -15.22 17.74
N CYS A 221 -17.13 -15.38 17.90
CA CYS A 221 -16.27 -16.03 16.90
C CYS A 221 -16.60 -17.50 16.60
N SER A 222 -17.39 -18.16 17.43
CA SER A 222 -17.91 -19.51 17.13
C SER A 222 -19.08 -19.51 16.14
N ASP A 223 -19.72 -18.36 15.90
CA ASP A 223 -20.72 -18.20 14.85
C ASP A 223 -20.00 -18.16 13.50
N PRO A 224 -20.30 -19.09 12.56
CA PRO A 224 -19.62 -19.13 11.26
C PRO A 224 -19.73 -17.83 10.46
N LEU A 225 -20.84 -17.11 10.56
CA LEU A 225 -21.03 -15.85 9.85
C LEU A 225 -20.14 -14.74 10.43
N VAL A 226 -19.99 -14.73 11.76
CA VAL A 226 -19.08 -13.79 12.43
C VAL A 226 -17.63 -14.14 12.12
N ALA A 227 -17.27 -15.43 12.10
CA ALA A 227 -15.92 -15.85 11.75
C ALA A 227 -15.54 -15.48 10.30
N GLU A 228 -16.50 -15.54 9.37
CA GLU A 228 -16.31 -15.11 7.97
C GLU A 228 -16.23 -13.58 7.83
N GLU A 229 -17.05 -12.83 8.57
CA GLU A 229 -17.05 -11.36 8.54
C GLU A 229 -15.83 -10.77 9.28
N CYS A 230 -15.36 -11.45 10.34
CA CYS A 230 -14.34 -10.98 11.28
C CYS A 230 -13.11 -11.90 11.35
N PRO A 231 -12.49 -12.26 10.21
CA PRO A 231 -11.40 -13.24 10.19
C PRO A 231 -10.15 -12.72 10.90
N ALA A 232 -9.92 -11.41 10.96
CA ALA A 232 -8.79 -10.84 11.68
C ALA A 232 -9.06 -10.86 13.19
N SER A 233 -10.19 -10.32 13.64
CA SER A 233 -10.56 -10.34 15.06
C SER A 233 -10.62 -11.75 15.64
N CYS A 234 -11.19 -12.71 14.90
CA CYS A 234 -11.36 -14.08 15.36
C CYS A 234 -10.12 -14.97 15.16
N GLY A 235 -9.32 -14.72 14.12
CA GLY A 235 -8.20 -15.58 13.74
C GLY A 235 -6.82 -15.09 14.19
N CYS A 236 -6.62 -13.77 14.32
CA CYS A 236 -5.36 -13.19 14.75
C CYS A 236 -5.36 -12.99 16.27
N LEU A 237 -4.55 -13.79 16.96
CA LEU A 237 -4.51 -13.85 18.42
C LEU A 237 -3.38 -13.02 19.00
N THR A 238 -2.26 -12.95 18.28
CA THR A 238 -1.04 -12.28 18.73
C THR A 238 -0.57 -11.21 17.75
N GLU A 239 -1.08 -11.25 16.53
CA GLU A 239 -0.70 -10.40 15.42
C GLU A 239 -1.31 -9.01 15.50
N ILE A 240 -0.64 -8.02 14.91
CA ILE A 240 -1.19 -6.67 14.74
C ILE A 240 -2.31 -6.70 13.71
N ILE A 241 -3.54 -6.47 14.17
CA ILE A 241 -4.74 -6.39 13.35
C ILE A 241 -4.81 -5.01 12.65
N PRO A 242 -5.06 -4.95 11.33
CA PRO A 242 -5.34 -3.70 10.62
C PRO A 242 -6.44 -2.89 11.29
N ILE A 243 -6.19 -1.59 11.47
CA ILE A 243 -7.22 -0.69 11.96
C ILE A 243 -8.10 -0.30 10.76
N SER A 244 -9.34 -0.79 10.74
CA SER A 244 -10.34 -0.59 9.67
C SER A 244 -11.67 -0.08 10.24
#